data_AF-A0A091NSY5-F1
#
_entry.id   AF-A0A091NSY5-F1
#
_cell.length_a   1.000
_cell.length_b   1.000
_cell.length_c   1.000
_cell.angle_alpha   90.00
_cell.angle_beta   90.00
_cell.angle_gamma   90.00
#
_symmetry.space_group_name_H-M   'P 1'
#
loop_
_entity.id
_entity.type
_entity.pdbx_description
1 polymer ?
#
loop_
_entity_poly.entity_id
_entity_poly.type
_entity_poly.pdbx_seq_one_letter_code
_entity_poly.pdbx_strand_id
1 'polypeptide(L)' 'VTVSDNRNHSDSKNVSKYLLQALSPQNASIGEWKVVDKANCSSTNTAILNATQNAANWTSPDSNISPVEIR' A
#
# COMPACT_ATOMS: atom_id res chain seq x y z
N VAL A 1 -10.55 2.82 -0.45
CA VAL A 1 -10.28 1.40 -0.78
C VAL A 1 -9.58 0.77 0.42
N THR A 2 -10.04 -0.39 0.86
CA THR A 2 -9.35 -1.17 1.91
C THR A 2 -8.66 -2.35 1.24
N VAL A 3 -7.36 -2.47 1.47
CA VAL A 3 -6.54 -3.58 1.00
C VAL A 3 -6.28 -4.46 2.20
N SER A 4 -6.71 -5.72 2.13
CA SER A 4 -6.56 -6.67 3.23
C SER A 4 -5.99 -7.99 2.75
N ASP A 5 -5.13 -8.57 3.57
CA ASP A 5 -4.57 -9.90 3.41
C ASP A 5 -5.23 -10.85 4.43
N ASN A 6 -5.70 -12.00 3.95
CA ASN A 6 -6.30 -13.03 4.80
C ASN A 6 -5.35 -14.20 5.08
N ARG A 7 -4.11 -14.14 4.57
CA ARG A 7 -3.09 -15.15 4.83
C ARG A 7 -2.71 -15.15 6.30
N ASN A 8 -2.41 -16.34 6.82
CA ASN A 8 -1.93 -16.48 8.17
C ASN A 8 -0.44 -16.08 8.24
N HIS A 9 -0.17 -14.85 8.68
CA HIS A 9 1.18 -14.31 8.76
C HIS A 9 2.07 -15.00 9.83
N SER A 10 1.54 -15.96 10.61
CA SER A 10 2.35 -16.80 11.50
C SER A 10 3.30 -17.73 10.75
N ASP A 11 2.99 -18.05 9.48
CA ASP A 11 3.79 -18.97 8.67
C ASP A 11 4.95 -18.25 7.95
N SER A 12 4.87 -16.92 7.80
CA SER A 12 5.95 -16.09 7.28
C SER A 12 6.98 -15.78 8.37
N LYS A 13 7.71 -16.81 8.83
CA LYS A 13 8.66 -16.71 9.95
C LYS A 13 9.76 -15.65 9.80
N ASN A 14 9.97 -15.11 8.60
CA ASN A 14 11.04 -14.15 8.28
C ASN A 14 10.55 -12.82 7.67
N VAL A 15 9.24 -12.60 7.51
CA VAL A 15 8.74 -11.33 6.99
C VAL A 15 8.39 -10.42 8.16
N SER A 16 9.06 -9.28 8.25
CA SER A 16 8.78 -8.27 9.28
C SER A 16 7.86 -7.16 8.79
N LYS A 17 7.91 -6.84 7.48
CA LYS A 17 7.18 -5.73 6.86
C LYS A 17 6.78 -6.05 5.42
N TYR A 18 5.66 -5.47 5.00
CA TYR A 18 5.18 -5.40 3.63
C TYR A 18 5.21 -3.95 3.15
N LEU A 19 5.44 -3.78 1.85
CA LEU A 19 5.45 -2.48 1.19
C LEU A 19 4.30 -2.48 0.18
N LEU A 20 3.43 -1.48 0.25
CA LEU A 20 2.31 -1.31 -0.68
C LEU A 20 2.43 0.00 -1.44
N GLN A 21 2.27 -0.08 -2.75
CA GLN A 21 2.29 1.06 -3.66
C GLN A 21 0.95 1.19 -4.38
N ALA A 22 0.58 2.42 -4.69
CA ALA A 22 -0.60 2.74 -5.50
C ALA A 22 -0.14 3.60 -6.68
N LEU A 23 -0.19 3.04 -7.88
CA LEU A 23 0.46 3.60 -9.07
C LEU A 23 -0.51 3.77 -10.23
N SER A 24 -0.35 4.87 -10.96
CA SER A 24 -0.99 5.08 -12.26
C SER A 24 -0.30 4.28 -13.37
N PRO A 25 -0.87 4.20 -14.59
CA PRO A 25 -0.21 3.57 -15.73
C PRO A 25 1.13 4.21 -16.11
N GLN A 26 1.38 5.45 -15.66
CA GLN A 26 2.64 6.17 -15.85
C GLN A 26 3.63 5.94 -14.69
N ASN A 27 3.33 5.00 -13.77
CA ASN A 27 4.07 4.76 -12.53
C ASN A 27 4.15 5.98 -11.59
N ALA A 28 3.19 6.90 -11.69
CA ALA A 28 3.07 8.00 -10.74
C ALA A 28 2.35 7.52 -9.47
N SER A 29 2.82 7.93 -8.31
CA SER A 29 2.12 7.68 -7.05
C SER A 29 0.87 8.54 -6.97
N ILE A 30 -0.29 7.90 -6.76
CA ILE A 30 -1.59 8.58 -6.70
C ILE A 30 -2.28 8.29 -5.37
N GLY A 31 -2.94 9.30 -4.83
CA GLY A 31 -3.74 9.21 -3.62
C GLY A 31 -2.92 9.08 -2.35
N GLU A 32 -3.59 8.70 -1.27
CA GLU A 32 -3.00 8.67 0.05
C GLU A 32 -3.25 7.35 0.77
N TRP A 33 -2.18 6.75 1.27
CA TRP A 33 -2.27 5.71 2.28
C TRP A 33 -2.59 6.29 3.66
N LYS A 34 -3.55 5.70 4.36
CA LYS A 34 -3.86 5.97 5.77
C LYS A 34 -3.25 4.88 6.65
N VAL A 35 -1.93 4.89 6.72
CA VAL A 35 -1.09 3.98 7.55
C VAL A 35 -0.19 4.81 8.47
N VAL A 36 0.33 4.15 9.51
CA VAL A 36 1.23 4.77 10.48
C VAL A 36 2.58 5.11 9.84
N ASP A 37 3.15 4.16 9.10
CA ASP A 37 4.48 4.28 8.50
C ASP A 37 4.42 4.40 6.98
N LYS A 38 5.14 5.38 6.44
CA LYS A 38 5.29 5.60 5.00
C LYS A 38 6.77 5.77 4.66
N ALA A 39 7.15 5.29 3.48
CA ALA A 39 8.46 5.58 2.89
C ALA A 39 8.29 6.22 1.52
N ASN A 40 9.28 7.02 1.16
CA ASN A 40 9.45 7.50 -0.19
C ASN A 40 10.50 6.62 -0.90
N CYS A 41 10.04 5.78 -1.82
CA CYS A 41 10.91 4.94 -2.65
C CYS A 41 10.97 5.55 -4.05
N SER A 42 12.01 6.35 -4.33
CA SER A 42 12.23 6.98 -5.63
C SER A 42 11.03 7.83 -6.12
N SER A 43 10.51 8.68 -5.26
CA SER A 43 9.30 9.51 -5.48
C SER A 43 7.97 8.75 -5.46
N THR A 44 7.99 7.47 -5.10
CA THR A 44 6.76 6.69 -4.88
C THR A 44 6.40 6.65 -3.41
N ASN A 45 5.22 7.19 -3.07
CA ASN A 45 4.66 7.07 -1.74
C ASN A 45 4.26 5.60 -1.49
N THR A 46 4.93 4.99 -0.53
CA THR A 46 4.81 3.57 -0.23
C THR A 46 4.33 3.41 1.21
N ALA A 47 3.23 2.69 1.40
CA ALA A 47 2.78 2.30 2.73
C ALA A 47 3.63 1.17 3.27
N ILE A 48 4.03 1.26 4.54
CA ILE A 48 4.71 0.20 5.25
C ILE A 48 3.72 -0.43 6.21
N LEU A 49 3.48 -1.74 6.04
CA LEU A 49 2.67 -2.53 6.96
C LEU A 49 3.60 -3.47 7.70
N ASN A 50 3.53 -3.50 9.03
CA ASN A 50 4.17 -4.57 9.78
C ASN A 50 3.51 -5.90 9.46
N ALA A 51 4.25 -7.01 9.55
CA ALA A 51 3.71 -8.34 9.24
C ALA A 51 2.53 -8.77 10.13
N THR A 52 2.35 -8.12 11.27
CA THR A 52 1.19 -8.30 12.16
C THR A 52 -0.06 -7.54 11.70
N GLN A 53 0.09 -6.58 10.78
CA GLN A 53 -1.02 -5.82 10.21
C GLN A 53 -1.53 -6.52 8.96
N ASN A 54 -2.84 -6.77 8.92
CA ASN A 54 -3.51 -7.47 7.83
C ASN A 54 -4.23 -6.53 6.86
N ALA A 55 -4.26 -5.22 7.12
CA ALA A 55 -4.99 -4.29 6.29
C ALA A 55 -4.35 -2.90 6.24
N ALA A 56 -4.56 -2.22 5.12
CA ALA A 56 -4.29 -0.80 4.94
C ALA A 56 -5.41 -0.12 4.15
N ASN A 57 -5.61 1.15 4.45
CA ASN A 57 -6.59 1.98 3.76
C ASN A 57 -5.89 2.93 2.80
N TRP A 58 -6.43 3.04 1.59
CA TRP A 58 -6.01 3.98 0.57
C TRP A 58 -7.19 4.86 0.14
N THR A 59 -6.94 6.14 -0.03
CA THR A 59 -7.92 7.14 -0.45
C THR A 59 -7.53 7.70 -1.81
N SER A 60 -8.45 7.67 -2.77
CA SER A 60 -8.30 8.34 -4.06
C SER A 60 -8.33 9.85 -3.87
N PRO A 61 -7.50 10.62 -4.59
CA PRO A 61 -7.47 12.08 -4.45
C PRO A 61 -8.72 12.72 -5.04
N ASP A 62 -9.25 12.18 -6.14
CA ASP A 62 -10.44 12.66 -6.85
C ASP A 62 -11.25 11.49 -7.43
N SER A 63 -12.45 11.78 -7.96
CA SER A 63 -13.36 10.80 -8.57
C SER A 63 -13.02 10.40 -10.01
N ASN A 64 -12.29 11.25 -10.75
CA ASN A 64 -11.95 11.04 -12.17
C ASN A 64 -10.45 10.79 -12.38
N ILE A 65 -9.88 9.86 -11.61
CA ILE A 65 -8.48 9.48 -11.74
C ILE A 65 -8.28 8.40 -12.79
N SER A 66 -7.08 8.31 -13.36
CA SER A 66 -6.67 7.15 -14.15
C SER A 66 -6.73 5.87 -13.29
N PRO A 67 -6.89 4.68 -13.92
CA PRO A 67 -6.84 3.42 -13.20
C PRO A 67 -5.60 3.31 -12.31
N VAL A 68 -5.76 2.75 -11.12
CA VAL A 68 -4.67 2.60 -10.14
C VAL A 68 -4.41 1.12 -9.92
N GLU A 69 -3.14 0.74 -10.05
CA GLU A 69 -2.62 -0.58 -9.65
C GLU A 69 -2.15 -0.51 -8.20
N ILE A 70 -2.57 -1.48 -7.38
CA ILE A 70 -2.04 -1.69 -6.03
C ILE A 70 -1.17 -2.95 -6.05
N ARG A 71 0.09 -2.82 -5.63
CA ARG A 71 1.06 -3.92 -5.57
C ARG A 71 1.99 -3.81 -4.37
#